data_AF-A0A2P8E4F3-F1
#
_entry.id   AF-A0A2P8E4F3-F1
#
_cell.length_a   1.000
_cell.length_b   1.000
_cell.length_c   1.000
_cell.angle_alpha   90.00
_cell.angle_beta   90.00
_cell.angle_gamma   90.00
#
_symmetry.space_group_name_H-M   'P 1'
#
loop_
_entity.id
_entity.type
_entity.pdbx_description
1 polymer ?
#
loop_
_entity_poly.entity_id
_entity_poly.type
_entity_poly.pdbx_seq_one_letter_code
_entity_poly.pdbx_strand_id
1 'polypeptide(L)'
;MKQSIKFLILTFGILFLFQSCEMTSLFEEDKSQSILEKEEKFQLSLLGNEAFRLSFLGSDLDYPDYLIEMINGFIEVNINTYRVSLISREVNNPESNNVTTTFTYLVTGTGVSPSLDNFALEIPNCAGTPVSWTQRNASSISAGFLIWNSSVPANSQQIFSVTYPGRVGLGLINARVTKGSNSITQRVLGPCKGIYSINGSIYIDSNSDGSKQSSESGLGGFPIQLINNDKPDTPLGTISTKTDGSFEFYVFEGNYSIKVVDDLINRNYNPTGDTKRNIGLVNSNISNLDFGYKIDSRKMINEFESGAILLDTRDVKFWTAELRNPGRNNSTYSRAQMIQFLTEIEGLLLPVPFQFGSDKLTTALDIITRPIRSNVDAFLQQLLTAELNIVSGRGAKKLDSNGVRISDNDFNNALLLYAEPLACQALGACSTTPTTNNARVSSIMYSAFTDLSDGTSVLSSFNGTGGIRTSR
;
A
#
# COMPACT_ATOMS: atom_id res chain seq x y z
N MET A 1 45.68 52.46 -27.64
CA MET A 1 44.44 53.14 -28.08
C MET A 1 43.32 52.65 -27.18
N LYS A 2 42.91 53.40 -26.13
CA LYS A 2 41.81 54.40 -26.11
C LYS A 2 40.52 53.80 -26.70
N GLN A 3 39.38 53.66 -26.03
CA GLN A 3 38.67 54.43 -24.98
C GLN A 3 37.93 53.46 -24.03
N SER A 4 37.98 53.58 -22.69
CA SER A 4 37.23 54.47 -21.78
C SER A 4 35.70 54.39 -21.88
N ILE A 5 35.03 53.91 -20.83
CA ILE A 5 34.28 54.73 -19.86
C ILE A 5 33.93 53.88 -18.61
N LYS A 6 34.41 54.35 -17.45
CA LYS A 6 33.97 54.01 -16.08
C LYS A 6 32.95 55.06 -15.64
N PHE A 7 31.96 54.71 -14.81
CA PHE A 7 31.48 55.52 -13.68
C PHE A 7 30.75 54.58 -12.68
N LEU A 8 31.33 54.23 -11.51
CA LEU A 8 31.40 54.96 -10.21
C LEU A 8 30.09 54.82 -9.39
N ILE A 9 29.96 53.83 -8.47
CA ILE A 9 30.31 53.78 -7.01
C ILE A 9 29.36 54.58 -6.10
N LEU A 10 28.88 53.93 -5.01
CA LEU A 10 28.95 54.29 -3.56
C LEU A 10 27.72 53.68 -2.82
N THR A 11 27.76 52.99 -1.66
CA THR A 11 28.80 52.55 -0.71
C THR A 11 28.14 51.83 0.50
N PHE A 12 28.94 51.07 1.27
CA PHE A 12 28.80 50.61 2.69
C PHE A 12 27.60 49.70 3.03
N GLY A 13 27.70 48.48 3.59
CA GLY A 13 28.72 47.86 4.44
C GLY A 13 28.20 47.75 5.87
N ILE A 14 27.82 46.55 6.36
CA ILE A 14 27.87 46.12 7.77
C ILE A 14 27.75 44.58 7.84
N LEU A 15 28.63 44.03 8.66
CA LEU A 15 28.92 42.65 9.02
C LEU A 15 27.89 42.13 10.04
N PHE A 16 27.26 40.96 9.86
CA PHE A 16 26.80 40.09 10.97
C PHE A 16 26.48 38.65 10.51
N LEU A 17 27.37 37.74 10.93
CA LEU A 17 27.30 36.33 11.32
C LEU A 17 25.98 35.51 11.24
N PHE A 18 26.20 34.22 10.92
CA PHE A 18 25.40 32.99 11.17
C PHE A 18 24.04 32.83 10.46
N GLN A 19 23.99 31.98 9.43
CA GLN A 19 23.27 30.69 9.52
C GLN A 19 23.62 29.79 8.32
N SER A 20 24.15 28.62 8.65
CA SER A 20 24.33 27.47 7.79
C SER A 20 23.05 26.63 7.73
N CYS A 21 22.89 25.92 6.62
CA CYS A 21 22.11 24.69 6.46
C CYS A 21 20.59 24.87 6.40
N GLU A 22 20.05 24.80 5.17
CA GLU A 22 18.79 24.10 4.89
C GLU A 22 18.73 23.88 3.37
N MET A 23 19.22 22.72 2.94
CA MET A 23 19.00 22.23 1.57
C MET A 23 19.00 20.70 1.58
N THR A 24 18.09 20.10 2.34
CA THR A 24 17.81 18.65 2.27
C THR A 24 16.47 18.35 2.94
N SER A 25 15.36 18.65 2.25
CA SER A 25 14.05 18.04 2.57
C SER A 25 13.01 18.14 1.43
N LEU A 26 13.25 18.90 0.36
CA LEU A 26 12.25 19.14 -0.69
C LEU A 26 12.05 18.03 -1.73
N PHE A 27 12.64 16.83 -1.56
CA PHE A 27 12.54 15.76 -2.57
C PHE A 27 11.78 14.50 -2.14
N GLU A 28 11.34 14.40 -0.88
CA GLU A 28 10.59 13.23 -0.38
C GLU A 28 9.09 13.50 -0.17
N GLU A 29 8.67 14.73 0.16
CA GLU A 29 7.25 15.11 0.26
C GLU A 29 6.55 15.24 -1.11
N ASP A 30 7.30 15.55 -2.17
CA ASP A 30 6.75 15.78 -3.52
C ASP A 30 6.34 14.46 -4.22
N LYS A 31 6.95 13.34 -3.83
CA LYS A 31 6.58 12.01 -4.36
C LYS A 31 5.31 11.45 -3.74
N SER A 32 5.07 11.66 -2.45
CA SER A 32 3.88 11.14 -1.77
C SER A 32 2.62 11.93 -2.12
N GLN A 33 2.71 13.26 -2.25
CA GLN A 33 1.59 14.09 -2.74
C GLN A 33 1.27 13.79 -4.21
N SER A 34 2.28 13.63 -5.07
CA SER A 34 2.03 13.26 -6.47
C SER A 34 1.42 11.86 -6.61
N ILE A 35 1.78 10.87 -5.79
CA ILE A 35 1.16 9.54 -5.84
C ILE A 35 -0.32 9.58 -5.41
N LEU A 36 -0.66 10.33 -4.36
CA LEU A 36 -2.05 10.47 -3.89
C LEU A 36 -2.93 11.21 -4.90
N GLU A 37 -2.42 12.29 -5.53
CA GLU A 37 -3.13 13.00 -6.61
C GLU A 37 -3.32 12.12 -7.85
N LYS A 38 -2.38 11.23 -8.14
CA LYS A 38 -2.45 10.28 -9.25
C LYS A 38 -3.44 9.14 -8.99
N GLU A 39 -3.50 8.60 -7.78
CA GLU A 39 -4.51 7.62 -7.37
C GLU A 39 -5.93 8.22 -7.40
N GLU A 40 -6.09 9.48 -6.98
CA GLU A 40 -7.36 10.20 -7.06
C GLU A 40 -7.73 10.48 -8.53
N LYS A 41 -6.80 10.94 -9.37
CA LYS A 41 -7.03 11.07 -10.83
C LYS A 41 -7.34 9.74 -11.51
N PHE A 42 -6.73 8.64 -11.06
CA PHE A 42 -7.01 7.29 -11.52
C PHE A 42 -8.43 6.84 -11.18
N GLN A 43 -8.90 7.09 -9.94
CA GLN A 43 -10.31 6.88 -9.59
C GLN A 43 -11.21 7.76 -10.46
N LEU A 44 -10.86 9.03 -10.63
CA LEU A 44 -11.64 9.97 -11.42
C LEU A 44 -11.67 9.58 -12.91
N SER A 45 -10.62 9.02 -13.50
CA SER A 45 -10.58 8.59 -14.91
C SER A 45 -11.32 7.27 -15.14
N LEU A 46 -11.19 6.29 -14.23
CA LEU A 46 -11.99 5.05 -14.23
C LEU A 46 -13.48 5.34 -14.04
N LEU A 47 -13.81 6.28 -13.15
CA LEU A 47 -15.18 6.55 -12.70
C LEU A 47 -15.88 7.63 -13.50
N GLY A 48 -15.21 8.47 -14.31
CA GLY A 48 -15.99 9.48 -15.04
C GLY A 48 -15.42 10.76 -15.61
N ASN A 49 -14.27 11.27 -15.16
CA ASN A 49 -13.92 12.69 -15.30
C ASN A 49 -13.06 13.07 -16.50
N GLU A 50 -12.30 12.14 -17.08
CA GLU A 50 -11.38 12.45 -18.17
C GLU A 50 -11.83 11.85 -19.51
N ALA A 51 -11.40 12.42 -20.63
CA ALA A 51 -11.68 11.87 -21.96
C ALA A 51 -10.71 10.72 -22.27
N PHE A 52 -11.22 9.60 -22.77
CA PHE A 52 -10.43 8.47 -23.24
C PHE A 52 -10.52 8.38 -24.76
N ARG A 53 -9.38 8.45 -25.45
CA ARG A 53 -9.29 8.01 -26.85
C ARG A 53 -8.21 6.95 -26.96
N LEU A 54 -8.43 5.95 -27.82
CA LEU A 54 -7.43 4.90 -28.06
C LEU A 54 -6.06 5.45 -28.44
N SER A 55 -6.02 6.57 -29.17
CA SER A 55 -4.77 7.24 -29.56
C SER A 55 -3.96 7.83 -28.41
N PHE A 56 -4.55 7.94 -27.21
CA PHE A 56 -3.91 8.45 -25.99
C PHE A 56 -3.53 7.35 -24.99
N LEU A 57 -3.84 6.07 -25.31
CA LEU A 57 -3.32 4.94 -24.55
C LEU A 57 -1.78 4.94 -24.64
N GLY A 58 -1.14 5.20 -23.50
CA GLY A 58 0.32 5.23 -23.37
C GLY A 58 0.98 6.61 -23.47
N SER A 59 0.25 7.71 -23.70
CA SER A 59 0.84 9.06 -23.70
C SER A 59 0.32 10.01 -22.61
N ASP A 60 -0.93 9.86 -22.15
CA ASP A 60 -1.54 10.81 -21.19
C ASP A 60 -2.41 10.17 -20.10
N LEU A 61 -2.51 8.83 -20.05
CA LEU A 61 -3.34 8.12 -19.06
C LEU A 61 -2.45 7.49 -17.99
N ASP A 62 -2.58 7.94 -16.74
CA ASP A 62 -1.84 7.44 -15.57
C ASP A 62 -2.48 6.15 -15.01
N TYR A 63 -2.82 5.21 -15.89
CA TYR A 63 -3.30 3.89 -15.49
C TYR A 63 -2.10 3.00 -15.12
N PRO A 64 -2.22 2.14 -14.09
CA PRO A 64 -1.22 1.10 -13.85
C PRO A 64 -1.04 0.21 -15.08
N ASP A 65 0.20 -0.16 -15.40
CA ASP A 65 0.54 -0.98 -16.56
C ASP A 65 -0.31 -2.26 -16.66
N TYR A 66 -0.59 -2.89 -15.51
CA TYR A 66 -1.42 -4.10 -15.45
C TYR A 66 -2.84 -3.87 -15.97
N LEU A 67 -3.42 -2.70 -15.70
CA LEU A 67 -4.75 -2.38 -16.14
C LEU A 67 -4.75 -2.02 -17.62
N ILE A 68 -3.69 -1.37 -18.12
CA ILE A 68 -3.50 -1.13 -19.55
C ILE A 68 -3.45 -2.48 -20.30
N GLU A 69 -2.71 -3.47 -19.77
CA GLU A 69 -2.66 -4.81 -20.36
C GLU A 69 -4.05 -5.46 -20.39
N MET A 70 -4.83 -5.34 -19.32
CA MET A 70 -6.20 -5.83 -19.27
C MET A 70 -7.10 -5.12 -20.28
N ILE A 71 -7.04 -3.79 -20.36
CA ILE A 71 -7.80 -2.96 -21.32
C ILE A 71 -7.45 -3.39 -22.75
N ASN A 72 -6.16 -3.57 -23.07
CA ASN A 72 -5.70 -3.99 -24.39
C ASN A 72 -6.32 -5.31 -24.85
N GLY A 73 -6.64 -6.22 -23.93
CA GLY A 73 -7.36 -7.46 -24.24
C GLY A 73 -8.80 -7.26 -24.75
N PHE A 74 -9.40 -6.09 -24.51
CA PHE A 74 -10.80 -5.79 -24.85
C PHE A 74 -10.97 -4.57 -25.77
N ILE A 75 -9.87 -3.91 -26.18
CA ILE A 75 -9.90 -2.76 -27.11
C ILE A 75 -10.49 -3.15 -28.45
N GLU A 76 -10.06 -4.28 -29.00
CA GLU A 76 -10.54 -4.83 -30.26
C GLU A 76 -10.86 -6.30 -30.05
N VAL A 77 -12.13 -6.65 -30.22
CA VAL A 77 -12.62 -8.00 -29.99
C VAL A 77 -13.17 -8.56 -31.29
N ASN A 78 -12.68 -9.74 -31.67
CA ASN A 78 -13.21 -10.50 -32.78
C ASN A 78 -14.52 -11.18 -32.34
N ILE A 79 -15.63 -10.80 -32.98
CA ILE A 79 -16.94 -11.41 -32.81
C ILE A 79 -17.34 -12.01 -34.16
N ASN A 80 -17.02 -13.29 -34.34
CA ASN A 80 -17.20 -13.99 -35.62
C ASN A 80 -16.36 -13.32 -36.75
N THR A 81 -16.98 -12.96 -37.87
CA THR A 81 -16.33 -12.29 -39.01
C THR A 81 -16.35 -10.77 -38.90
N TYR A 82 -16.50 -10.24 -37.68
CA TYR A 82 -16.52 -8.82 -37.40
C TYR A 82 -15.57 -8.51 -36.24
N ARG A 83 -14.95 -7.34 -36.30
CA ARG A 83 -14.15 -6.76 -35.22
C ARG A 83 -14.91 -5.60 -34.63
N VAL A 84 -15.01 -5.57 -33.31
CA VAL A 84 -15.65 -4.47 -32.57
C VAL A 84 -14.57 -3.81 -31.73
N SER A 85 -14.37 -2.51 -31.96
CA SER A 85 -13.32 -1.75 -31.28
C SER A 85 -13.90 -0.48 -30.64
N LEU A 86 -13.68 -0.27 -29.33
CA LEU A 86 -14.06 0.99 -28.68
C LEU A 86 -13.03 2.06 -29.02
N ILE A 87 -13.39 3.03 -29.86
CA ILE A 87 -12.48 4.08 -30.35
C ILE A 87 -12.31 5.22 -29.36
N SER A 88 -13.41 5.62 -28.71
CA SER A 88 -13.38 6.73 -27.75
C SER A 88 -14.49 6.62 -26.70
N ARG A 89 -14.20 7.21 -25.55
CA ARG A 89 -15.14 7.57 -24.49
C ARG A 89 -14.92 9.05 -24.18
N GLU A 90 -15.89 9.88 -24.49
CA GLU A 90 -15.80 11.34 -24.40
C GLU A 90 -16.78 11.87 -23.36
N VAL A 91 -16.26 12.60 -22.36
CA VAL A 91 -17.07 13.30 -21.36
C VAL A 91 -17.42 14.67 -21.92
N ASN A 92 -18.70 14.88 -22.26
CA ASN A 92 -19.17 16.12 -22.85
C ASN A 92 -19.67 17.07 -21.75
N ASN A 93 -19.30 18.35 -21.86
CA ASN A 93 -19.68 19.40 -20.91
C ASN A 93 -19.29 19.06 -19.45
N PRO A 94 -18.01 18.75 -19.16
CA PRO A 94 -17.60 18.28 -17.83
C PRO A 94 -17.92 19.27 -16.70
N GLU A 95 -17.88 20.57 -16.96
CA GLU A 95 -18.17 21.61 -15.95
C GLU A 95 -19.67 21.91 -15.80
N SER A 96 -20.54 21.21 -16.54
CA SER A 96 -21.99 21.44 -16.54
C SER A 96 -22.74 20.42 -15.68
N ASN A 97 -23.89 20.85 -15.14
CA ASN A 97 -24.87 19.96 -14.51
C ASN A 97 -25.51 18.96 -15.49
N ASN A 98 -25.41 19.21 -16.81
CA ASN A 98 -25.89 18.32 -17.88
C ASN A 98 -24.73 17.55 -18.54
N VAL A 99 -23.72 17.18 -17.77
CA VAL A 99 -22.63 16.34 -18.25
C VAL A 99 -23.18 15.03 -18.83
N THR A 100 -22.58 14.58 -19.93
CA THR A 100 -22.90 13.30 -20.57
C THR A 100 -21.62 12.58 -20.96
N THR A 101 -21.69 11.28 -21.19
CA THR A 101 -20.54 10.50 -21.67
C THR A 101 -20.90 9.74 -22.93
N THR A 102 -20.15 9.94 -24.01
CA THR A 102 -20.34 9.28 -25.30
C THR A 102 -19.29 8.18 -25.51
N PHE A 103 -19.74 6.96 -25.81
CA PHE A 103 -18.89 5.85 -26.23
C PHE A 103 -19.03 5.65 -27.73
N THR A 104 -17.91 5.53 -28.44
CA THR A 104 -17.86 5.37 -29.90
C THR A 104 -17.15 4.08 -30.28
N TYR A 105 -17.79 3.28 -31.14
CA TYR A 105 -17.33 1.97 -31.56
C TYR A 105 -17.13 1.91 -33.06
N LEU A 106 -16.06 1.25 -33.50
CA LEU A 106 -15.85 0.83 -34.88
C LEU A 106 -16.24 -0.64 -35.01
N VAL A 107 -17.14 -0.95 -35.95
CA VAL A 107 -17.49 -2.32 -36.30
C VAL A 107 -17.00 -2.59 -37.72
N THR A 108 -16.03 -3.47 -37.87
CA THR A 108 -15.33 -3.73 -39.13
C THR A 108 -15.53 -5.18 -39.55
N GLY A 109 -16.04 -5.41 -40.76
CA GLY A 109 -16.12 -6.75 -41.35
C GLY A 109 -14.74 -7.27 -41.74
N THR A 110 -14.53 -8.59 -41.60
CA THR A 110 -13.26 -9.26 -41.94
C THR A 110 -13.16 -9.68 -43.41
N GLY A 111 -14.13 -9.28 -44.24
CA GLY A 111 -14.27 -9.65 -45.64
C GLY A 111 -15.03 -10.95 -45.90
N VAL A 112 -15.45 -11.65 -44.84
CA VAL A 112 -16.13 -12.95 -44.94
C VAL A 112 -17.65 -12.78 -44.84
N SER A 113 -18.36 -13.20 -45.89
CA SER A 113 -19.83 -13.22 -45.97
C SER A 113 -20.47 -14.14 -44.92
N PRO A 114 -21.76 -13.95 -44.58
CA PRO A 114 -22.64 -12.85 -45.01
C PRO A 114 -22.38 -11.54 -44.27
N SER A 115 -22.99 -10.47 -44.74
CA SER A 115 -23.01 -9.17 -44.05
C SER A 115 -23.64 -9.28 -42.65
N LEU A 116 -23.33 -8.31 -41.80
CA LEU A 116 -23.95 -8.15 -40.49
C LEU A 116 -25.38 -7.70 -40.69
N ASP A 117 -26.34 -8.36 -40.05
CA ASP A 117 -27.72 -7.87 -40.03
C ASP A 117 -27.91 -6.87 -38.90
N ASN A 118 -27.53 -7.27 -37.69
CA ASN A 118 -27.70 -6.45 -36.49
C ASN A 118 -26.43 -6.41 -35.63
N PHE A 119 -26.12 -5.22 -35.14
CA PHE A 119 -25.15 -4.98 -34.07
C PHE A 119 -25.91 -4.54 -32.82
N ALA A 120 -25.55 -5.07 -31.65
CA ALA A 120 -26.16 -4.63 -30.41
C ALA A 120 -25.14 -4.48 -29.29
N LEU A 121 -25.36 -3.48 -28.43
CA LEU A 121 -24.59 -3.24 -27.22
C LEU A 121 -25.51 -3.32 -26.01
N GLU A 122 -25.07 -4.01 -24.97
CA GLU A 122 -25.75 -4.03 -23.68
C GLU A 122 -25.79 -2.62 -23.08
N ILE A 123 -26.93 -2.29 -22.49
CA ILE A 123 -27.18 -1.07 -21.72
C ILE A 123 -27.05 -1.44 -20.24
N PRO A 124 -25.93 -1.12 -19.58
CA PRO A 124 -25.75 -1.48 -18.18
C PRO A 124 -26.48 -0.51 -17.26
N ASN A 125 -27.05 -1.03 -16.17
CA ASN A 125 -27.80 -0.24 -15.19
C ASN A 125 -26.97 0.92 -14.61
N CYS A 126 -25.66 0.74 -14.45
CA CYS A 126 -24.75 1.77 -13.93
C CYS A 126 -24.65 3.03 -14.79
N ALA A 127 -24.97 2.94 -16.09
CA ALA A 127 -24.86 4.07 -17.02
C ALA A 127 -26.17 4.87 -17.14
N GLY A 128 -27.26 4.35 -16.56
CA GLY A 128 -28.59 4.89 -16.79
C GLY A 128 -29.11 4.64 -18.22
N THR A 129 -30.19 5.34 -18.59
CA THR A 129 -30.81 5.20 -19.91
C THR A 129 -30.04 6.02 -20.95
N PRO A 130 -29.70 5.47 -22.13
CA PRO A 130 -29.07 6.24 -23.21
C PRO A 130 -29.89 7.48 -23.60
N VAL A 131 -29.24 8.63 -23.76
CA VAL A 131 -29.87 9.90 -24.16
C VAL A 131 -29.73 10.19 -25.66
N SER A 132 -28.69 9.67 -26.30
CA SER A 132 -28.52 9.75 -27.76
C SER A 132 -27.62 8.63 -28.28
N TRP A 133 -27.71 8.34 -29.58
CA TRP A 133 -26.88 7.33 -30.23
C TRP A 133 -26.87 7.51 -31.76
N THR A 134 -25.87 6.94 -32.42
CA THR A 134 -25.77 6.88 -33.88
C THR A 134 -25.59 5.43 -34.33
N GLN A 135 -26.31 4.95 -35.34
CA GLN A 135 -27.35 5.61 -36.16
C GLN A 135 -28.74 5.54 -35.50
N ARG A 136 -29.52 6.64 -35.49
CA ARG A 136 -30.82 6.71 -34.80
C ARG A 136 -31.98 6.03 -35.55
N ASN A 137 -32.06 6.19 -36.87
CA ASN A 137 -33.24 5.79 -37.66
C ASN A 137 -33.37 4.28 -37.91
N ALA A 138 -32.31 3.50 -37.63
CA ALA A 138 -32.27 2.05 -37.79
C ALA A 138 -31.89 1.37 -36.48
N SER A 139 -32.54 1.76 -35.37
CA SER A 139 -32.20 1.26 -34.05
C SER A 139 -33.41 1.08 -33.15
N SER A 140 -33.28 0.22 -32.15
CA SER A 140 -34.30 -0.06 -31.14
C SER A 140 -33.65 -0.39 -29.81
N ILE A 141 -34.35 -0.15 -28.70
CA ILE A 141 -33.95 -0.63 -27.38
C ILE A 141 -34.88 -1.77 -27.01
N SER A 142 -34.33 -2.95 -26.75
CA SER A 142 -35.11 -4.13 -26.36
C SER A 142 -34.26 -5.08 -25.52
N ALA A 143 -34.87 -5.67 -24.50
CA ALA A 143 -34.24 -6.66 -23.61
C ALA A 143 -32.89 -6.22 -23.02
N GLY A 144 -32.74 -4.93 -22.69
CA GLY A 144 -31.50 -4.38 -22.13
C GLY A 144 -30.38 -4.12 -23.15
N PHE A 145 -30.67 -4.16 -24.44
CA PHE A 145 -29.71 -3.85 -25.51
C PHE A 145 -30.16 -2.64 -26.33
N LEU A 146 -29.20 -1.83 -26.75
CA LEU A 146 -29.34 -0.93 -27.89
C LEU A 146 -28.95 -1.70 -29.14
N ILE A 147 -29.92 -1.90 -30.03
CA ILE A 147 -29.81 -2.74 -31.22
C ILE A 147 -29.85 -1.84 -32.45
N TRP A 148 -28.81 -1.85 -33.26
CA TRP A 148 -28.78 -1.27 -34.59
C TRP A 148 -29.08 -2.35 -35.63
N ASN A 149 -30.10 -2.11 -36.44
CA ASN A 149 -30.54 -2.98 -37.53
C ASN A 149 -29.98 -2.52 -38.89
N SER A 150 -28.96 -1.67 -38.88
CA SER A 150 -28.23 -1.27 -40.08
C SER A 150 -27.23 -2.34 -40.48
N SER A 151 -27.39 -2.88 -41.69
CA SER A 151 -26.48 -3.90 -42.20
C SER A 151 -25.09 -3.33 -42.45
N VAL A 152 -24.06 -4.00 -41.93
CA VAL A 152 -22.64 -3.66 -42.20
C VAL A 152 -22.10 -4.68 -43.21
N PRO A 153 -21.80 -4.30 -44.47
CA PRO A 153 -21.20 -5.21 -45.44
C PRO A 153 -19.91 -5.87 -44.94
N ALA A 154 -19.68 -7.12 -45.35
CA ALA A 154 -18.52 -7.92 -44.90
C ALA A 154 -17.16 -7.25 -45.18
N ASN A 155 -17.04 -6.42 -46.21
CA ASN A 155 -15.81 -5.71 -46.61
C ASN A 155 -15.82 -4.22 -46.21
N SER A 156 -16.61 -3.85 -45.21
CA SER A 156 -16.80 -2.45 -44.81
C SER A 156 -16.66 -2.27 -43.30
N GLN A 157 -16.65 -1.02 -42.88
CA GLN A 157 -16.65 -0.63 -41.49
C GLN A 157 -17.73 0.40 -41.23
N GLN A 158 -18.26 0.42 -40.01
CA GLN A 158 -19.28 1.36 -39.59
C GLN A 158 -19.02 1.83 -38.16
N ILE A 159 -19.24 3.12 -37.93
CA ILE A 159 -19.14 3.73 -36.61
C ILE A 159 -20.52 3.76 -35.97
N PHE A 160 -20.56 3.36 -34.70
CA PHE A 160 -21.72 3.48 -33.82
C PHE A 160 -21.34 4.29 -32.60
N SER A 161 -22.27 5.05 -32.06
CA SER A 161 -22.05 5.74 -30.79
C SER A 161 -23.27 5.67 -29.89
N VAL A 162 -23.05 5.74 -28.59
CA VAL A 162 -24.10 5.82 -27.58
C VAL A 162 -23.67 6.77 -26.47
N THR A 163 -24.58 7.66 -26.08
CA THR A 163 -24.36 8.68 -25.07
C THR A 163 -25.26 8.43 -23.87
N TYR A 164 -24.67 8.50 -22.68
CA TYR A 164 -25.33 8.31 -21.40
C TYR A 164 -25.33 9.62 -20.59
N PRO A 165 -26.31 9.82 -19.70
CA PRO A 165 -26.31 10.93 -18.78
C PRO A 165 -25.18 10.76 -17.75
N GLY A 166 -24.64 11.88 -17.28
CA GLY A 166 -23.62 11.84 -16.25
C GLY A 166 -22.23 11.48 -16.77
N ARG A 167 -21.35 11.30 -15.81
CA ARG A 167 -20.00 10.79 -15.99
C ARG A 167 -20.04 9.28 -15.85
N VAL A 168 -19.81 8.58 -16.94
CA VAL A 168 -19.90 7.11 -16.97
C VAL A 168 -18.51 6.54 -17.18
N GLY A 169 -18.01 5.77 -16.23
CA GLY A 169 -16.69 5.14 -16.30
C GLY A 169 -16.51 4.10 -17.42
N LEU A 170 -15.29 3.58 -17.58
CA LEU A 170 -15.05 2.41 -18.42
C LEU A 170 -15.51 1.13 -17.72
N GLY A 171 -15.71 0.06 -18.48
CA GLY A 171 -16.20 -1.23 -18.02
C GLY A 171 -16.24 -2.24 -19.16
N LEU A 172 -16.84 -3.40 -18.94
CA LEU A 172 -17.12 -4.42 -19.94
C LEU A 172 -18.63 -4.62 -20.10
N ILE A 173 -19.09 -4.53 -21.34
CA ILE A 173 -20.47 -4.82 -21.73
C ILE A 173 -20.50 -5.96 -22.74
N ASN A 174 -21.67 -6.59 -22.87
CA ASN A 174 -21.89 -7.53 -23.95
C ASN A 174 -22.13 -6.80 -25.28
N ALA A 175 -21.35 -7.14 -26.29
CA ALA A 175 -21.60 -6.80 -27.69
C ALA A 175 -22.09 -8.03 -28.44
N ARG A 176 -23.11 -7.85 -29.28
CA ARG A 176 -23.73 -8.92 -30.04
C ARG A 176 -23.73 -8.60 -31.54
N VAL A 177 -23.34 -9.60 -32.31
CA VAL A 177 -23.26 -9.57 -33.78
C VAL A 177 -24.20 -10.66 -34.30
N THR A 178 -25.19 -10.28 -35.12
CA THR A 178 -26.20 -11.20 -35.66
C THR A 178 -26.15 -11.28 -37.18
N LYS A 179 -26.09 -12.49 -37.73
CA LYS A 179 -26.01 -12.81 -39.15
C LYS A 179 -26.92 -13.99 -39.48
N GLY A 180 -27.98 -13.77 -40.27
CA GLY A 180 -29.07 -14.70 -40.45
C GLY A 180 -29.62 -15.17 -39.10
N SER A 181 -29.66 -16.48 -38.90
CA SER A 181 -30.09 -17.10 -37.64
C SER A 181 -29.00 -17.17 -36.56
N ASN A 182 -27.77 -16.77 -36.86
CA ASN A 182 -26.64 -16.87 -35.94
C ASN A 182 -26.44 -15.56 -35.17
N SER A 183 -26.45 -15.63 -33.84
CA SER A 183 -26.15 -14.50 -32.98
C SER A 183 -25.04 -14.87 -32.02
N ILE A 184 -23.95 -14.11 -32.03
CA ILE A 184 -22.79 -14.34 -31.17
C ILE A 184 -22.62 -13.11 -30.29
N THR A 185 -22.43 -13.36 -28.99
CA THR A 185 -22.20 -12.33 -27.98
C THR A 185 -20.79 -12.50 -27.40
N GLN A 186 -20.06 -11.41 -27.25
CA GLN A 186 -18.74 -11.34 -26.62
C GLN A 186 -18.66 -10.09 -25.74
N ARG A 187 -17.73 -10.08 -24.78
CA ARG A 187 -17.47 -8.89 -23.96
C ARG A 187 -16.56 -7.93 -24.70
N VAL A 188 -16.88 -6.64 -24.64
CA VAL A 188 -16.07 -5.53 -25.19
C VAL A 188 -15.96 -4.42 -24.16
N LEU A 189 -14.96 -3.54 -24.28
CA LEU A 189 -14.92 -2.31 -23.50
C LEU A 189 -16.17 -1.47 -23.74
N GLY A 190 -16.72 -0.88 -22.68
CA GLY A 190 -17.86 0.02 -22.75
C GLY A 190 -18.18 0.69 -21.42
N PRO A 191 -19.43 1.07 -21.16
CA PRO A 191 -19.80 1.85 -19.98
C PRO A 191 -19.82 1.04 -18.67
N CYS A 192 -19.08 1.51 -17.66
CA CYS A 192 -19.16 1.33 -16.18
C CYS A 192 -19.45 -0.04 -15.56
N LYS A 193 -19.62 -1.10 -16.34
CA LYS A 193 -20.02 -2.41 -15.85
C LYS A 193 -18.79 -3.28 -15.58
N GLY A 194 -18.78 -3.96 -14.44
CA GLY A 194 -17.84 -5.06 -14.23
C GLY A 194 -16.39 -4.64 -14.01
N ILE A 195 -16.14 -3.46 -13.43
CA ILE A 195 -14.87 -3.15 -12.75
C ILE A 195 -15.09 -3.31 -11.25
N TYR A 196 -14.17 -3.99 -10.58
CA TYR A 196 -14.22 -4.30 -9.17
C TYR A 196 -12.89 -4.02 -8.51
N SER A 197 -12.92 -3.57 -7.25
CA SER A 197 -11.71 -3.44 -6.45
C SER A 197 -11.38 -4.75 -5.72
N ILE A 198 -10.09 -5.03 -5.58
CA ILE A 198 -9.54 -6.07 -4.70
C ILE A 198 -8.58 -5.37 -3.76
N ASN A 199 -8.92 -5.29 -2.47
CA ASN A 199 -8.08 -4.67 -1.46
C ASN A 199 -7.80 -5.59 -0.27
N GLY A 200 -6.72 -5.26 0.42
CA GLY A 200 -6.23 -5.97 1.59
C GLY A 200 -4.94 -5.32 2.09
N SER A 201 -4.22 -6.01 2.96
CA SER A 201 -2.96 -5.53 3.50
C SER A 201 -1.96 -6.65 3.78
N ILE A 202 -0.68 -6.32 3.69
CA ILE A 202 0.37 -7.11 4.33
C ILE A 202 0.56 -6.54 5.73
N TYR A 203 0.58 -7.37 6.76
CA TYR A 203 0.68 -6.91 8.15
C TYR A 203 1.59 -7.79 8.98
N ILE A 204 2.07 -7.23 10.09
CA ILE A 204 2.79 -7.97 11.11
C ILE A 204 1.80 -8.77 11.94
N ASP A 205 1.71 -10.06 11.66
CA ASP A 205 0.95 -11.03 12.44
C ASP A 205 1.81 -11.47 13.64
N SER A 206 1.86 -10.57 14.61
CA SER A 206 2.73 -10.63 15.77
C SER A 206 2.43 -11.85 16.64
N ASN A 207 1.15 -12.21 16.76
CA ASN A 207 0.67 -13.32 17.57
C ASN A 207 0.41 -14.61 16.77
N SER A 208 0.63 -14.58 15.46
CA SER A 208 0.50 -15.73 14.55
C SER A 208 -0.91 -16.32 14.48
N ASP A 209 -1.96 -15.52 14.64
CA ASP A 209 -3.35 -15.99 14.60
C ASP A 209 -3.98 -15.94 13.19
N GLY A 210 -3.28 -15.36 12.22
CA GLY A 210 -3.72 -15.23 10.84
C GLY A 210 -4.80 -14.18 10.61
N SER A 211 -5.14 -13.37 11.61
CA SER A 211 -6.18 -12.34 11.56
C SER A 211 -5.64 -10.98 12.00
N LYS A 212 -5.56 -10.03 11.07
CA LYS A 212 -5.08 -8.67 11.37
C LYS A 212 -5.89 -8.02 12.48
N GLN A 213 -5.24 -7.64 13.59
CA GLN A 213 -5.87 -6.84 14.64
C GLN A 213 -5.45 -5.36 14.56
N SER A 214 -6.17 -4.48 15.26
CA SER A 214 -5.95 -3.02 15.17
C SER A 214 -4.60 -2.54 15.72
N SER A 215 -3.97 -3.33 16.59
CA SER A 215 -2.62 -3.07 17.10
C SER A 215 -1.52 -3.48 16.12
N GLU A 216 -1.85 -4.33 15.14
CA GLU A 216 -0.88 -4.84 14.17
C GLU A 216 -0.71 -3.89 13.01
N SER A 217 0.53 -3.46 12.82
CA SER A 217 0.87 -2.52 11.77
C SER A 217 1.00 -3.22 10.43
N GLY A 218 0.67 -2.49 9.37
CA GLY A 218 0.92 -2.97 8.03
C GLY A 218 2.39 -2.86 7.63
N LEU A 219 2.77 -3.66 6.64
CA LEU A 219 4.10 -3.70 6.06
C LEU A 219 4.09 -3.00 4.70
N GLY A 220 4.58 -1.76 4.66
CA GLY A 220 4.64 -0.95 3.46
C GLY A 220 5.86 -1.21 2.57
N GLY A 221 5.72 -0.88 1.28
CA GLY A 221 6.79 -0.99 0.28
C GLY A 221 7.04 -2.40 -0.26
N PHE A 222 6.19 -3.38 0.07
CA PHE A 222 6.38 -4.77 -0.34
C PHE A 222 5.62 -5.10 -1.63
N PRO A 223 6.26 -5.80 -2.57
CA PRO A 223 5.66 -6.14 -3.85
C PRO A 223 4.54 -7.20 -3.71
N ILE A 224 3.41 -6.90 -4.32
CA ILE A 224 2.25 -7.79 -4.43
C ILE A 224 1.81 -7.91 -5.90
N GLN A 225 1.51 -9.14 -6.32
CA GLN A 225 1.22 -9.50 -7.70
C GLN A 225 -0.26 -9.82 -7.89
N LEU A 226 -0.83 -9.26 -8.96
CA LEU A 226 -2.12 -9.66 -9.51
C LEU A 226 -1.91 -10.71 -10.61
N ILE A 227 -2.61 -11.83 -10.51
CA ILE A 227 -2.52 -12.94 -11.46
C ILE A 227 -3.90 -13.20 -12.04
N ASN A 228 -3.99 -13.27 -13.37
CA ASN A 228 -5.16 -13.81 -14.05
C ASN A 228 -5.06 -15.34 -14.08
N ASN A 229 -6.06 -16.03 -13.53
CA ASN A 229 -6.04 -17.49 -13.45
C ASN A 229 -6.17 -18.17 -14.83
N ASP A 230 -6.62 -17.45 -15.86
CA ASP A 230 -6.64 -17.95 -17.24
C ASP A 230 -5.24 -17.89 -17.89
N LYS A 231 -4.31 -17.14 -17.30
CA LYS A 231 -2.89 -17.01 -17.72
C LYS A 231 -1.95 -17.00 -16.49
N PRO A 232 -1.88 -18.11 -15.73
CA PRO A 232 -1.29 -18.11 -14.40
C PRO A 232 0.24 -17.94 -14.37
N ASP A 233 0.93 -18.19 -15.49
CA ASP A 233 2.39 -18.17 -15.59
C ASP A 233 2.99 -16.77 -15.71
N THR A 234 2.16 -15.74 -15.91
CA THR A 234 2.62 -14.34 -16.01
C THR A 234 1.69 -13.45 -15.19
N PRO A 235 2.19 -12.75 -14.15
CA PRO A 235 1.37 -11.80 -13.41
C PRO A 235 0.92 -10.67 -14.35
N LEU A 236 -0.33 -10.23 -14.22
CA LEU A 236 -0.82 -9.04 -14.92
C LEU A 236 -0.04 -7.80 -14.48
N GLY A 237 0.39 -7.77 -13.22
CA GLY A 237 1.36 -6.79 -12.77
C GLY A 237 1.65 -6.88 -11.29
N THR A 238 2.51 -5.97 -10.86
CA THR A 238 3.00 -5.88 -9.48
C THR A 238 2.84 -4.44 -9.00
N ILE A 239 2.30 -4.25 -7.80
CA ILE A 239 2.31 -2.97 -7.08
C ILE A 239 3.05 -3.15 -5.76
N SER A 240 3.44 -2.05 -5.13
CA SER A 240 3.96 -2.07 -3.77
C SER A 240 2.86 -1.67 -2.78
N THR A 241 2.83 -2.32 -1.62
CA THR A 241 1.96 -1.89 -0.51
C THR A 241 2.26 -0.44 -0.10
N LYS A 242 1.22 0.30 0.30
CA LYS A 242 1.34 1.65 0.89
C LYS A 242 2.02 1.59 2.25
N THR A 243 2.41 2.73 2.81
CA THR A 243 3.11 2.81 4.11
C THR A 243 2.39 2.07 5.24
N ASP A 244 1.06 2.05 5.22
CA ASP A 244 0.21 1.34 6.19
C ASP A 244 -0.02 -0.16 5.85
N GLY A 245 0.75 -0.70 4.90
CA GLY A 245 0.67 -2.06 4.39
C GLY A 245 -0.49 -2.36 3.46
N SER A 246 -1.39 -1.40 3.20
CA SER A 246 -2.55 -1.62 2.32
C SER A 246 -2.15 -1.74 0.85
N PHE A 247 -2.97 -2.44 0.08
CA PHE A 247 -2.89 -2.49 -1.38
C PHE A 247 -4.30 -2.48 -1.99
N GLU A 248 -4.40 -2.03 -3.23
CA GLU A 248 -5.65 -2.10 -3.99
C GLU A 248 -5.38 -2.33 -5.49
N PHE A 249 -6.10 -3.28 -6.07
CA PHE A 249 -6.17 -3.52 -7.51
C PHE A 249 -7.57 -3.21 -8.03
N TYR A 250 -7.65 -2.75 -9.28
CA TYR A 250 -8.91 -2.62 -10.01
C TYR A 250 -8.90 -3.59 -11.17
N VAL A 251 -9.90 -4.46 -11.23
CA VAL A 251 -9.96 -5.53 -12.22
C VAL A 251 -11.31 -5.54 -12.92
N PHE A 252 -11.32 -5.99 -14.17
CA PHE A 252 -12.55 -6.40 -14.80
C PHE A 252 -13.09 -7.68 -14.16
N GLU A 253 -14.34 -8.02 -14.44
CA GLU A 253 -14.89 -9.34 -14.10
C GLU A 253 -14.03 -10.47 -14.68
N GLY A 254 -13.58 -11.39 -13.84
CA GLY A 254 -12.65 -12.45 -14.24
C GLY A 254 -12.17 -13.30 -13.08
N ASN A 255 -11.37 -14.33 -13.37
CA ASN A 255 -10.80 -15.20 -12.35
C ASN A 255 -9.41 -14.73 -11.93
N TYR A 256 -9.20 -14.40 -10.65
CA TYR A 256 -7.95 -13.82 -10.17
C TYR A 256 -7.35 -14.54 -8.97
N SER A 257 -6.03 -14.37 -8.83
CA SER A 257 -5.28 -14.64 -7.60
C SER A 257 -4.42 -13.45 -7.25
N ILE A 258 -4.15 -13.28 -5.95
CA ILE A 258 -3.16 -12.33 -5.44
C ILE A 258 -2.01 -13.11 -4.81
N LYS A 259 -0.77 -12.68 -5.05
CA LYS A 259 0.44 -13.29 -4.50
C LYS A 259 1.35 -12.24 -3.91
N VAL A 260 1.77 -12.42 -2.67
CA VAL A 260 2.90 -11.68 -2.10
C VAL A 260 4.19 -12.29 -2.62
N VAL A 261 5.11 -11.46 -3.11
CA VAL A 261 6.41 -11.93 -3.62
C VAL A 261 7.32 -12.27 -2.43
N ASP A 262 8.16 -13.29 -2.59
CA ASP A 262 8.97 -13.90 -1.51
C ASP A 262 10.10 -13.00 -0.95
N ASP A 263 10.07 -11.69 -1.20
CA ASP A 263 11.06 -10.72 -0.69
C ASP A 263 11.03 -10.58 0.83
N LEU A 264 9.85 -10.76 1.44
CA LEU A 264 9.68 -10.74 2.90
C LEU A 264 10.50 -11.83 3.60
N ILE A 265 10.64 -13.01 3.01
CA ILE A 265 11.44 -14.12 3.55
C ILE A 265 12.93 -13.73 3.60
N ASN A 266 13.41 -13.03 2.58
CA ASN A 266 14.78 -12.54 2.55
C ASN A 266 15.03 -11.48 3.63
N ARG A 267 14.00 -10.71 4.01
CA ARG A 267 14.06 -9.66 5.04
C ARG A 267 13.66 -10.11 6.45
N ASN A 268 13.80 -11.41 6.76
CA ASN A 268 13.53 -11.98 8.09
C ASN A 268 12.05 -12.00 8.48
N TYR A 269 11.14 -12.16 7.52
CA TYR A 269 9.73 -12.39 7.80
C TYR A 269 9.27 -13.76 7.30
N ASN A 270 8.63 -14.53 8.17
CA ASN A 270 7.97 -15.79 7.82
C ASN A 270 6.46 -15.57 7.69
N PRO A 271 5.82 -16.09 6.63
CA PRO A 271 4.38 -16.00 6.51
C PRO A 271 3.70 -16.83 7.62
N THR A 272 2.60 -16.31 8.15
CA THR A 272 1.75 -17.01 9.14
C THR A 272 0.56 -17.71 8.49
N GLY A 273 0.32 -17.44 7.20
CA GLY A 273 -0.67 -18.10 6.37
C GLY A 273 -0.22 -18.21 4.91
N ASP A 274 -1.19 -18.34 4.00
CA ASP A 274 -0.89 -18.44 2.57
C ASP A 274 -0.29 -17.15 2.03
N THR A 275 0.80 -17.25 1.26
CA THR A 275 1.39 -16.12 0.52
C THR A 275 0.74 -15.89 -0.84
N LYS A 276 -0.15 -16.80 -1.27
CA LYS A 276 -0.96 -16.69 -2.49
C LYS A 276 -2.39 -17.08 -2.19
N ARG A 277 -3.34 -16.21 -2.55
CA ARG A 277 -4.78 -16.44 -2.36
C ARG A 277 -5.47 -16.48 -3.72
N ASN A 278 -6.14 -17.58 -4.01
CA ASN A 278 -7.03 -17.69 -5.15
C ASN A 278 -8.38 -17.07 -4.78
N ILE A 279 -8.77 -16.00 -5.47
CA ILE A 279 -10.05 -15.33 -5.26
C ILE A 279 -11.15 -16.03 -6.07
N GLY A 280 -10.79 -16.65 -7.20
CA GLY A 280 -11.75 -17.17 -8.16
C GLY A 280 -12.44 -16.05 -8.93
N LEU A 281 -13.71 -16.22 -9.24
CA LEU A 281 -14.49 -15.25 -10.02
C LEU A 281 -14.75 -13.98 -9.21
N VAL A 282 -14.19 -12.87 -9.69
CA VAL A 282 -14.47 -11.52 -9.18
C VAL A 282 -15.61 -10.91 -9.98
N ASN A 283 -16.77 -10.74 -9.34
CA ASN A 283 -17.95 -10.07 -9.90
C ASN A 283 -18.58 -9.06 -8.90
N SER A 284 -17.84 -8.72 -7.86
CA SER A 284 -18.10 -7.71 -6.84
C SER A 284 -16.78 -7.26 -6.23
N ASN A 285 -16.77 -6.14 -5.52
CA ASN A 285 -15.58 -5.71 -4.77
C ASN A 285 -15.19 -6.76 -3.71
N ILE A 286 -13.89 -6.96 -3.55
CA ILE A 286 -13.28 -7.88 -2.60
C ILE A 286 -12.46 -7.08 -1.61
N SER A 287 -12.66 -7.33 -0.32
CA SER A 287 -11.95 -6.64 0.76
C SER A 287 -11.40 -7.62 1.78
N ASN A 288 -10.52 -7.14 2.66
CA ASN A 288 -9.88 -7.91 3.74
C ASN A 288 -9.08 -9.11 3.21
N LEU A 289 -8.42 -8.95 2.06
CA LEU A 289 -7.51 -9.95 1.53
C LEU A 289 -6.12 -9.77 2.16
N ASP A 290 -6.03 -10.08 3.44
CA ASP A 290 -4.83 -9.81 4.25
C ASP A 290 -3.82 -10.96 4.25
N PHE A 291 -2.55 -10.59 4.36
CA PHE A 291 -1.40 -11.51 4.39
C PHE A 291 -0.55 -11.24 5.65
N GLY A 292 -0.61 -12.17 6.60
CA GLY A 292 0.11 -12.09 7.87
C GLY A 292 1.55 -12.58 7.76
N TYR A 293 2.45 -11.83 8.38
CA TYR A 293 3.87 -12.18 8.49
C TYR A 293 4.37 -11.94 9.90
N LYS A 294 5.20 -12.85 10.40
CA LYS A 294 5.92 -12.69 11.68
C LYS A 294 7.41 -12.62 11.43
N ILE A 295 8.18 -12.09 12.38
CA ILE A 295 9.63 -12.11 12.25
C ILE A 295 10.20 -13.54 12.32
N ASP A 296 11.27 -13.81 11.58
CA ASP A 296 12.08 -15.01 11.72
C ASP A 296 13.04 -14.83 12.89
N SER A 297 12.53 -15.10 14.10
CA SER A 297 13.29 -14.95 15.34
C SER A 297 14.61 -15.72 15.32
N ARG A 298 14.63 -16.94 14.76
CA ARG A 298 15.82 -17.77 14.74
C ARG A 298 16.88 -17.20 13.80
N LYS A 299 16.48 -16.80 12.60
CA LYS A 299 17.39 -16.17 11.64
C LYS A 299 17.95 -14.87 12.19
N MET A 300 17.11 -14.01 12.75
CA MET A 300 17.55 -12.74 13.37
C MET A 300 18.53 -12.97 14.51
N ILE A 301 18.26 -13.91 15.42
CA ILE A 301 19.17 -14.23 16.54
C ILE A 301 20.53 -14.70 15.99
N ASN A 302 20.54 -15.60 15.00
CA ASN A 302 21.78 -16.05 14.38
C ASN A 302 22.54 -14.91 13.67
N GLU A 303 21.82 -13.96 13.07
CA GLU A 303 22.41 -12.78 12.42
C GLU A 303 22.99 -11.79 13.44
N PHE A 304 22.36 -11.64 14.61
CA PHE A 304 22.94 -10.89 15.73
C PHE A 304 24.21 -11.57 16.25
N GLU A 305 24.16 -12.88 16.49
CA GLU A 305 25.29 -13.66 17.05
C GLU A 305 26.49 -13.73 16.09
N SER A 306 26.23 -13.83 14.79
CA SER A 306 27.27 -13.83 13.76
C SER A 306 27.81 -12.43 13.42
N GLY A 307 27.14 -11.37 13.89
CA GLY A 307 27.45 -9.98 13.54
C GLY A 307 27.08 -9.61 12.11
N ALA A 308 26.24 -10.41 11.44
CA ALA A 308 25.66 -10.07 10.14
C ALA A 308 24.77 -8.82 10.25
N ILE A 309 24.01 -8.71 11.36
CA ILE A 309 23.41 -7.44 11.77
C ILE A 309 24.34 -6.77 12.77
N LEU A 310 24.76 -5.55 12.46
CA LEU A 310 25.64 -4.78 13.34
C LEU A 310 24.83 -4.15 14.47
N LEU A 311 25.21 -4.42 15.72
CA LEU A 311 24.57 -3.86 16.90
C LEU A 311 25.55 -2.94 17.67
N ASP A 312 25.05 -1.83 18.21
CA ASP A 312 25.74 -0.97 19.20
C ASP A 312 25.01 -0.96 20.55
N THR A 313 24.20 -1.99 20.77
CA THR A 313 23.22 -2.08 21.85
C THR A 313 23.89 -2.31 23.20
N ARG A 314 23.14 -1.99 24.25
CA ARG A 314 23.53 -2.18 25.64
C ARG A 314 22.48 -2.99 26.39
N ASP A 315 22.95 -3.73 27.39
CA ASP A 315 22.12 -4.62 28.19
C ASP A 315 21.26 -3.89 29.22
N VAL A 316 20.35 -4.66 29.82
CA VAL A 316 19.46 -4.23 30.92
C VAL A 316 20.26 -3.61 32.07
N LYS A 317 21.48 -4.09 32.36
CA LYS A 317 22.31 -3.61 33.47
C LYS A 317 22.83 -2.20 33.21
N PHE A 318 23.30 -1.94 32.00
CA PHE A 318 23.71 -0.62 31.57
C PHE A 318 22.56 0.39 31.71
N TRP A 319 21.40 0.07 31.13
CA TRP A 319 20.24 0.97 31.18
C TRP A 319 19.68 1.17 32.59
N THR A 320 19.75 0.14 33.45
CA THR A 320 19.44 0.28 34.87
C THR A 320 20.36 1.30 35.56
N ALA A 321 21.65 1.32 35.23
CA ALA A 321 22.60 2.26 35.81
C ALA A 321 22.32 3.70 35.34
N GLU A 322 22.04 3.89 34.04
CA GLU A 322 21.69 5.19 33.45
C GLU A 322 20.38 5.75 34.05
N LEU A 323 19.36 4.90 34.25
CA LEU A 323 18.09 5.32 34.87
C LEU A 323 18.21 5.62 36.37
N ARG A 324 19.07 4.88 37.10
CA ARG A 324 19.24 5.06 38.55
C ARG A 324 19.96 6.36 38.90
N ASN A 325 20.96 6.76 38.10
CA ASN A 325 21.81 7.92 38.40
C ASN A 325 22.12 8.75 37.14
N PRO A 326 21.10 9.30 36.44
CA PRO A 326 21.32 9.95 35.17
C PRO A 326 22.16 11.23 35.34
N GLY A 327 23.23 11.37 34.54
CA GLY A 327 24.18 12.47 34.61
C GLY A 327 25.03 12.51 35.89
N ARG A 328 25.05 11.43 36.69
CA ARG A 328 25.90 11.27 37.88
C ARG A 328 26.75 10.00 37.75
N ASN A 329 27.89 9.95 38.44
CA ASN A 329 28.88 8.88 38.30
C ASN A 329 29.38 8.75 36.85
N ASN A 330 29.74 7.53 36.41
CA ASN A 330 30.16 7.22 35.03
C ASN A 330 28.97 7.09 34.05
N SER A 331 27.89 7.83 34.27
CA SER A 331 26.71 7.84 33.38
C SER A 331 27.07 8.45 32.02
N THR A 332 26.61 7.79 30.97
CA THR A 332 26.83 8.19 29.58
C THR A 332 25.91 9.35 29.17
N TYR A 333 24.71 9.39 29.74
CA TYR A 333 23.67 10.34 29.34
C TYR A 333 23.30 11.31 30.47
N SER A 334 23.09 12.57 30.12
CA SER A 334 22.55 13.54 31.06
C SER A 334 21.11 13.20 31.48
N ARG A 335 20.66 13.74 32.61
CA ARG A 335 19.26 13.63 33.03
C ARG A 335 18.28 14.16 31.99
N ALA A 336 18.61 15.23 31.28
CA ALA A 336 17.78 15.78 30.22
C ALA A 336 17.64 14.80 29.05
N GLN A 337 18.75 14.19 28.60
CA GLN A 337 18.73 13.18 27.54
C GLN A 337 17.92 11.95 27.93
N MET A 338 18.08 11.44 29.16
CA MET A 338 17.29 10.30 29.62
C MET A 338 15.78 10.60 29.67
N ILE A 339 15.39 11.81 30.08
CA ILE A 339 13.99 12.24 30.04
C ILE A 339 13.50 12.35 28.60
N GLN A 340 14.32 12.86 27.69
CA GLN A 340 14.00 12.94 26.27
C GLN A 340 13.76 11.55 25.67
N PHE A 341 14.65 10.59 25.90
CA PHE A 341 14.49 9.20 25.45
C PHE A 341 13.18 8.59 25.94
N LEU A 342 12.86 8.73 27.23
CA LEU A 342 11.60 8.24 27.79
C LEU A 342 10.38 9.00 27.28
N THR A 343 10.55 10.21 26.78
CA THR A 343 9.46 10.96 26.14
C THR A 343 9.25 10.49 24.70
N GLU A 344 10.33 10.22 23.97
CA GLU A 344 10.28 9.65 22.62
C GLU A 344 9.67 8.24 22.62
N ILE A 345 9.92 7.46 23.67
CA ILE A 345 9.31 6.13 23.87
C ILE A 345 7.78 6.22 24.08
N GLU A 346 7.27 7.26 24.76
CA GLU A 346 5.83 7.42 24.93
C GLU A 346 5.16 7.77 23.60
N GLY A 347 4.55 6.77 22.95
CA GLY A 347 3.94 6.94 21.63
C GLY A 347 4.89 6.65 20.47
N LEU A 348 6.04 6.02 20.74
CA LEU A 348 6.80 5.32 19.71
C LEU A 348 5.89 4.21 19.16
N LEU A 349 5.52 4.28 17.89
CA LEU A 349 4.58 3.40 17.16
C LEU A 349 3.18 3.22 17.76
N LEU A 350 3.05 2.73 19.00
CA LEU A 350 1.80 2.61 19.74
C LEU A 350 1.80 3.50 21.01
N PRO A 351 0.65 4.03 21.45
CA PRO A 351 0.54 4.78 22.72
C PRO A 351 0.82 3.95 23.99
N VAL A 352 0.95 2.64 23.85
CA VAL A 352 1.11 1.60 24.87
C VAL A 352 2.08 0.56 24.31
N PRO A 353 2.97 -0.06 25.11
CA PRO A 353 2.79 -0.37 26.53
C PRO A 353 3.31 0.69 27.51
N PHE A 354 4.19 1.59 27.08
CA PHE A 354 4.87 2.49 28.00
C PHE A 354 4.23 3.88 28.07
N GLN A 355 3.67 4.16 29.25
CA GLN A 355 3.26 5.49 29.68
C GLN A 355 3.88 5.73 31.05
N PHE A 356 4.95 6.51 31.12
CA PHE A 356 5.72 6.68 32.34
C PHE A 356 5.15 7.77 33.27
N GLY A 357 4.35 8.68 32.72
CA GLY A 357 3.70 9.76 33.45
C GLY A 357 4.66 10.88 33.84
N SER A 358 4.34 11.62 34.91
CA SER A 358 5.12 12.81 35.31
C SER A 358 6.52 12.50 35.85
N ASP A 359 6.72 11.33 36.45
CA ASP A 359 8.03 10.88 36.97
C ASP A 359 8.60 9.76 36.09
N LYS A 360 8.99 10.13 34.87
CA LYS A 360 9.39 9.17 33.83
C LYS A 360 10.51 8.23 34.27
N LEU A 361 11.54 8.79 34.90
CA LEU A 361 12.74 8.06 35.30
C LEU A 361 12.42 7.01 36.37
N THR A 362 11.62 7.36 37.38
CA THR A 362 11.23 6.41 38.43
C THR A 362 10.37 5.29 37.85
N THR A 363 9.40 5.61 37.00
CA THR A 363 8.53 4.59 36.39
C THR A 363 9.30 3.65 35.47
N ALA A 364 10.20 4.19 34.62
CA ALA A 364 11.06 3.38 33.77
C ALA A 364 12.02 2.49 34.59
N LEU A 365 12.57 3.02 35.69
CA LEU A 365 13.41 2.26 36.61
C LEU A 365 12.63 1.13 37.30
N ASP A 366 11.38 1.36 37.70
CA ASP A 366 10.51 0.31 38.26
C ASP A 366 10.30 -0.84 37.27
N ILE A 367 10.01 -0.52 36.01
CA ILE A 367 9.81 -1.52 34.95
C ILE A 367 11.09 -2.34 34.73
N ILE A 368 12.22 -1.68 34.51
CA ILE A 368 13.48 -2.36 34.15
C ILE A 368 14.09 -3.17 35.32
N THR A 369 13.79 -2.80 36.57
CA THR A 369 14.33 -3.49 37.76
C THR A 369 13.33 -4.42 38.45
N ARG A 370 12.10 -4.52 37.92
CA ARG A 370 11.06 -5.38 38.49
C ARG A 370 11.56 -6.83 38.61
N PRO A 371 11.30 -7.53 39.72
CA PRO A 371 11.55 -8.97 39.76
C PRO A 371 10.73 -9.69 38.69
N ILE A 372 11.39 -10.46 37.81
CA ILE A 372 10.73 -11.22 36.76
C ILE A 372 9.91 -12.35 37.41
N ARG A 373 8.58 -12.23 37.39
CA ARG A 373 7.64 -13.24 37.93
C ARG A 373 6.79 -13.89 36.85
N SER A 374 6.79 -13.32 35.64
CA SER A 374 6.02 -13.76 34.49
C SER A 374 6.81 -13.56 33.20
N ASN A 375 6.38 -14.23 32.12
CA ASN A 375 6.92 -13.99 30.77
C ASN A 375 6.71 -12.53 30.33
N VAL A 376 5.60 -11.90 30.78
CA VAL A 376 5.31 -10.50 30.47
C VAL A 376 6.32 -9.57 31.15
N ASP A 377 6.71 -9.83 32.41
CA ASP A 377 7.76 -9.03 33.07
C ASP A 377 9.09 -9.12 32.33
N ALA A 378 9.49 -10.33 31.92
CA ALA A 378 10.71 -10.53 31.14
C ALA A 378 10.65 -9.80 29.80
N PHE A 379 9.52 -9.90 29.10
CA PHE A 379 9.30 -9.26 27.81
C PHE A 379 9.34 -7.74 27.91
N LEU A 380 8.60 -7.13 28.86
CA LEU A 380 8.57 -5.68 29.03
C LEU A 380 9.93 -5.09 29.42
N GLN A 381 10.73 -5.82 30.21
CA GLN A 381 12.10 -5.38 30.50
C GLN A 381 12.97 -5.35 29.25
N GLN A 382 12.89 -6.40 28.42
CA GLN A 382 13.67 -6.48 27.20
C GLN A 382 13.18 -5.47 26.16
N LEU A 383 11.87 -5.24 26.06
CA LEU A 383 11.29 -4.24 25.18
C LEU A 383 11.73 -2.83 25.56
N LEU A 384 11.59 -2.42 26.84
CA LEU A 384 12.05 -1.11 27.30
C LEU A 384 13.55 -0.91 27.06
N THR A 385 14.34 -1.96 27.26
CA THR A 385 15.79 -1.94 27.00
C THR A 385 16.09 -1.75 25.51
N ALA A 386 15.34 -2.44 24.63
CA ALA A 386 15.49 -2.32 23.18
C ALA A 386 15.09 -0.92 22.68
N GLU A 387 13.98 -0.39 23.16
CA GLU A 387 13.53 0.96 22.83
C GLU A 387 14.53 2.03 23.30
N LEU A 388 15.06 1.92 24.52
CA LEU A 388 16.14 2.80 25.02
C LEU A 388 17.39 2.71 24.13
N ASN A 389 17.76 1.51 23.67
CA ASN A 389 18.82 1.36 22.68
C ASN A 389 18.49 2.09 21.38
N ILE A 390 17.26 2.00 20.87
CA ILE A 390 16.86 2.61 19.61
C ILE A 390 16.84 4.15 19.71
N VAL A 391 16.11 4.74 20.67
CA VAL A 391 15.97 6.20 20.80
C VAL A 391 17.28 6.89 21.18
N SER A 392 18.19 6.18 21.85
CA SER A 392 19.53 6.71 22.15
C SER A 392 20.52 6.62 20.99
N GLY A 393 20.09 6.05 19.86
CA GLY A 393 20.95 5.79 18.70
C GLY A 393 21.94 4.66 18.90
N ARG A 394 21.68 3.71 19.81
CA ARG A 394 22.47 2.48 20.05
C ARG A 394 21.88 1.22 19.42
N GLY A 395 20.79 1.32 18.66
CA GLY A 395 20.15 0.17 18.00
C GLY A 395 21.00 -0.48 16.91
N ALA A 396 20.33 -1.20 15.99
CA ALA A 396 20.96 -1.78 14.81
C ALA A 396 21.62 -0.69 13.95
N LYS A 397 22.70 -1.09 13.28
CA LYS A 397 23.54 -0.25 12.43
C LYS A 397 23.65 -0.83 11.03
N LYS A 398 23.73 0.06 10.05
CA LYS A 398 24.14 -0.25 8.68
C LYS A 398 25.36 0.57 8.30
N LEU A 399 26.10 0.11 7.30
CA LEU A 399 27.22 0.86 6.73
C LEU A 399 26.70 1.78 5.63
N ASP A 400 27.09 3.04 5.67
CA ASP A 400 26.87 3.95 4.54
C ASP A 400 27.83 3.63 3.37
N SER A 401 27.74 4.37 2.27
CA SER A 401 28.61 4.18 1.09
C SER A 401 30.11 4.35 1.38
N ASN A 402 30.47 4.96 2.51
CA ASN A 402 31.85 5.19 2.95
C ASN A 402 32.30 4.18 4.03
N GLY A 403 31.45 3.21 4.40
CA GLY A 403 31.75 2.24 5.44
C GLY A 403 31.58 2.77 6.87
N VAL A 404 30.89 3.90 7.05
CA VAL A 404 30.59 4.46 8.38
C VAL A 404 29.33 3.81 8.94
N ARG A 405 29.35 3.43 10.21
CA ARG A 405 28.18 2.89 10.91
C ARG A 405 27.16 4.00 11.17
N ILE A 406 26.00 3.89 10.56
CA ILE A 406 24.82 4.75 10.78
C ILE A 406 23.67 3.93 11.36
N SER A 407 22.65 4.59 11.91
CA SER A 407 21.46 3.90 12.42
C SER A 407 20.73 3.17 11.29
N ASP A 408 20.35 1.91 11.54
CA ASP A 408 19.46 1.17 10.65
C ASP A 408 18.00 1.34 11.11
N ASN A 409 17.41 2.50 10.79
CA ASN A 409 16.07 2.85 11.24
C ASN A 409 15.00 1.90 10.69
N ASP A 410 15.19 1.35 9.49
CA ASP A 410 14.25 0.40 8.89
C ASP A 410 14.18 -0.87 9.73
N PHE A 411 15.35 -1.41 10.12
CA PHE A 411 15.43 -2.57 11.00
C PHE A 411 14.91 -2.27 12.41
N ASN A 412 15.33 -1.16 13.01
CA ASN A 412 14.92 -0.77 14.37
C ASN A 412 13.40 -0.59 14.46
N ASN A 413 12.80 0.07 13.47
CA ASN A 413 11.35 0.24 13.39
C ASN A 413 10.64 -1.10 13.18
N ALA A 414 11.15 -1.97 12.30
CA ALA A 414 10.60 -3.31 12.09
C ALA A 414 10.58 -4.16 13.37
N LEU A 415 11.65 -4.10 14.18
CA LEU A 415 11.70 -4.80 15.46
C LEU A 415 10.61 -4.33 16.44
N LEU A 416 10.39 -3.01 16.52
CA LEU A 416 9.37 -2.42 17.40
C LEU A 416 7.94 -2.65 16.86
N LEU A 417 7.74 -2.57 15.54
CA LEU A 417 6.48 -2.90 14.87
C LEU A 417 6.02 -4.33 15.17
N TYR A 418 6.96 -5.24 15.47
CA TYR A 418 6.67 -6.58 15.93
C TYR A 418 6.46 -6.68 17.45
N ALA A 419 7.31 -6.00 18.25
CA ALA A 419 7.34 -6.21 19.69
C ALA A 419 6.26 -5.43 20.47
N GLU A 420 5.91 -4.22 20.06
CA GLU A 420 4.91 -3.42 20.79
C GLU A 420 3.49 -4.01 20.71
N PRO A 421 2.99 -4.53 19.57
CA PRO A 421 1.69 -5.20 19.51
C PRO A 421 1.61 -6.42 20.43
N LEU A 422 2.70 -7.17 20.57
CA LEU A 422 2.79 -8.28 21.54
C LEU A 422 2.65 -7.78 22.99
N ALA A 423 3.32 -6.67 23.33
CA ALA A 423 3.22 -6.06 24.65
C ALA A 423 1.79 -5.61 24.95
N CYS A 424 1.21 -4.90 23.99
CA CYS A 424 -0.14 -4.39 23.99
C CYS A 424 -1.17 -5.50 24.26
N GLN A 425 -1.08 -6.60 23.52
CA GLN A 425 -1.98 -7.75 23.66
C GLN A 425 -1.79 -8.46 25.01
N ALA A 426 -0.54 -8.68 25.44
CA ALA A 426 -0.24 -9.29 26.74
C ALA A 426 -0.79 -8.48 27.92
N LEU A 427 -0.82 -7.15 27.77
CA LEU A 427 -1.42 -6.20 28.72
C LEU A 427 -2.93 -6.03 28.52
N GLY A 428 -3.56 -6.61 27.49
CA GLY A 428 -4.98 -6.40 27.21
C GLY A 428 -5.38 -4.92 27.02
N ALA A 429 -4.41 -4.06 26.71
CA ALA A 429 -4.58 -2.62 26.58
C ALA A 429 -4.07 -2.21 25.20
N CYS A 430 -4.96 -2.25 24.20
CA CYS A 430 -4.62 -1.96 22.80
C CYS A 430 -5.37 -0.79 22.19
N SER A 431 -5.56 0.27 22.98
CA SER A 431 -6.11 1.51 22.43
C SER A 431 -5.04 2.26 21.64
N THR A 432 -5.34 2.57 20.38
CA THR A 432 -4.61 3.54 19.55
C THR A 432 -4.85 4.99 20.00
N THR A 433 -5.68 5.20 21.02
CA THR A 433 -5.96 6.49 21.62
C THR A 433 -5.23 6.60 22.97
N PRO A 434 -4.51 7.70 23.25
CA PRO A 434 -3.88 7.89 24.56
C PRO A 434 -4.94 7.87 25.65
N THR A 435 -4.96 6.83 26.48
CA THR A 435 -5.81 6.81 27.67
C THR A 435 -5.25 7.79 28.69
N THR A 436 -6.01 8.81 29.07
CA THR A 436 -5.70 9.76 30.17
C THR A 436 -5.70 9.13 31.57
N ASN A 437 -5.79 7.80 31.64
CA ASN A 437 -5.82 7.07 32.89
C ASN A 437 -4.39 6.80 33.34
N ASN A 438 -3.99 7.44 34.45
CA ASN A 438 -2.79 7.20 35.25
C ASN A 438 -2.71 5.75 35.83
N ALA A 439 -3.21 4.74 35.12
CA ALA A 439 -3.13 3.35 35.53
C ALA A 439 -1.70 2.89 35.32
N ARG A 440 -0.92 2.83 36.42
CA ARG A 440 0.38 2.16 36.43
C ARG A 440 0.23 0.78 35.80
N VAL A 441 1.21 0.39 34.99
CA VAL A 441 1.39 -0.97 34.43
C VAL A 441 1.23 -2.07 35.50
N SER A 442 1.37 -1.73 36.79
CA SER A 442 1.14 -2.60 37.95
C SER A 442 -0.31 -3.08 38.18
N SER A 443 -1.31 -2.59 37.45
CA SER A 443 -2.73 -2.93 37.67
C SER A 443 -3.39 -3.74 36.56
N ILE A 444 -2.62 -4.10 35.53
CA ILE A 444 -3.12 -4.74 34.33
C ILE A 444 -3.21 -6.26 34.55
N MET A 445 -4.42 -6.83 34.45
CA MET A 445 -4.59 -8.28 34.37
C MET A 445 -4.00 -8.78 33.05
N TYR A 446 -3.03 -9.69 33.12
CA TYR A 446 -2.44 -10.32 31.94
C TYR A 446 -3.49 -11.10 31.15
N SER A 447 -3.54 -10.91 29.83
CA SER A 447 -4.32 -11.79 28.95
C SER A 447 -3.58 -13.13 28.80
N ALA A 448 -4.30 -14.24 28.95
CA ALA A 448 -3.69 -15.55 29.21
C ALA A 448 -3.20 -16.32 27.96
N PHE A 449 -3.01 -15.68 26.80
CA PHE A 449 -2.84 -16.42 25.53
C PHE A 449 -1.77 -15.91 24.56
N THR A 450 -1.00 -14.86 24.88
CA THR A 450 0.08 -14.41 23.98
C THR A 450 1.39 -15.15 24.24
N ASP A 451 1.89 -15.88 23.24
CA ASP A 451 3.24 -16.46 23.30
C ASP A 451 4.29 -15.36 23.09
N LEU A 452 4.94 -14.96 24.19
CA LEU A 452 5.98 -13.94 24.18
C LEU A 452 7.39 -14.53 24.11
N SER A 453 7.56 -15.85 24.04
CA SER A 453 8.90 -16.45 24.14
C SER A 453 9.80 -16.01 23.00
N ASP A 454 9.29 -16.07 21.76
CA ASP A 454 10.03 -15.70 20.56
C ASP A 454 10.42 -14.21 20.58
N GLY A 455 9.49 -13.33 20.93
CA GLY A 455 9.77 -11.90 21.07
C GLY A 455 10.77 -11.60 22.20
N THR A 456 10.65 -12.27 23.35
CA THR A 456 11.60 -12.11 24.46
C THR A 456 13.00 -12.54 24.04
N SER A 457 13.12 -13.67 23.34
CA SER A 457 14.40 -14.17 22.84
C SER A 457 15.06 -13.19 21.87
N VAL A 458 14.32 -12.71 20.86
CA VAL A 458 14.84 -11.73 19.88
C VAL A 458 15.29 -10.45 20.56
N LEU A 459 14.47 -9.87 21.43
CA LEU A 459 14.80 -8.64 22.15
C LEU A 459 16.01 -8.85 23.08
N SER A 460 16.08 -9.99 23.77
CA SER A 460 17.22 -10.29 24.65
C SER A 460 18.53 -10.41 23.87
N SER A 461 18.50 -11.03 22.67
CA SER A 461 19.66 -11.12 21.78
C SER A 461 20.02 -9.77 21.18
N PHE A 462 19.04 -8.98 20.75
CA PHE A 462 19.25 -7.60 20.30
C PHE A 462 19.91 -6.75 21.39
N ASN A 463 19.49 -6.89 22.66
CA ASN A 463 20.07 -6.16 23.79
C ASN A 463 21.43 -6.69 24.27
N GLY A 464 21.99 -7.73 23.63
CA GLY A 464 23.26 -8.35 24.03
C GLY A 464 23.19 -9.16 25.33
N THR A 465 21.99 -9.56 25.75
CA THR A 465 21.77 -10.40 26.96
C THR A 465 21.44 -11.85 26.65
N GLY A 466 21.02 -12.16 25.42
CA GLY A 466 20.62 -13.49 24.96
C GLY A 466 21.53 -14.02 23.86
N GLY A 467 22.24 -15.10 24.14
CA GLY A 467 22.65 -16.07 23.12
C GLY A 467 21.87 -17.36 23.34
N ILE A 468 21.73 -18.20 22.32
CA ILE A 468 21.17 -19.55 22.49
C ILE A 468 21.92 -20.22 23.64
N ARG A 469 21.23 -20.50 24.76
CA ARG A 469 21.75 -21.43 25.76
C ARG A 469 21.81 -22.78 25.08
N THR A 470 22.95 -23.10 24.47
CA THR A 470 23.27 -24.47 24.09
C THR A 470 23.16 -25.28 25.37
N SER A 471 22.15 -26.16 25.41
CA SER A 471 21.97 -27.11 26.50
C SER A 471 23.28 -27.89 26.64
N ARG A 472 23.98 -27.68 27.74
CA ARG A 472 24.99 -28.63 28.22
C ARG A 472 24.31 -29.85 28.80
#